data_AF-A0A954ZBX9-F1
#
_entry.id   AF-A0A954ZBX9-F1
#
_cell.length_a   1.000
_cell.length_b   1.000
_cell.length_c   1.000
_cell.angle_alpha   90.00
_cell.angle_beta   90.00
_cell.angle_gamma   90.00
#
_symmetry.space_group_name_H-M   'P 1'
#
loop_
_entity.id
_entity.type
_entity.pdbx_description
1 polymer ?
#
loop_
_entity_poly.entity_id
_entity_poly.type
_entity_poly.pdbx_seq_one_letter_code
_entity_poly.pdbx_strand_id
1 'polypeptide(L)' 'LFAGKGSAEAVLKAAEGGEGERLRNHRCYAHLYLGLYYEATGDDGKAKQHMLKAAKDFAMDHYMGRVAQVHVKLRGWDE' A
#
# COMPACT_ATOMS: atom_id res chain seq x y z
N LEU A 1 14.07 1.67 4.39
CA LEU A 1 13.34 1.62 3.11
C LEU A 1 14.07 2.51 2.13
N PHE A 2 14.15 2.07 0.87
CA PHE A 2 15.08 2.46 -0.20
C PHE A 2 16.49 2.90 0.23
N ALA A 3 16.67 4.03 0.93
CA ALA A 3 17.93 4.46 1.54
C ALA A 3 18.42 3.63 2.75
N GLY A 4 17.86 2.44 3.01
CA GLY A 4 18.27 1.55 4.11
C GLY A 4 17.89 1.97 5.55
N LYS A 5 17.40 3.20 5.77
CA LYS A 5 17.16 3.77 7.12
C LYS A 5 15.78 3.49 7.75
N GLY A 6 15.06 2.47 7.31
CA GLY A 6 13.69 2.23 7.83
C GLY A 6 13.17 0.84 7.47
N SER A 7 12.03 0.44 8.05
CA SER A 7 11.48 -0.90 7.89
C SER A 7 9.99 -0.88 7.55
N ALA A 8 9.49 -1.99 7.02
CA ALA A 8 8.06 -2.14 6.70
C ALA A 8 7.20 -2.13 7.98
N GLU A 9 7.72 -2.73 9.06
CA GLU A 9 7.06 -2.77 10.36
C GLU A 9 6.89 -1.37 10.94
N ALA A 10 7.90 -0.50 10.80
CA ALA A 10 7.80 0.89 11.25
C ALA A 10 6.73 1.67 10.48
N VAL A 11 6.62 1.44 9.16
CA VAL A 11 5.57 2.04 8.32
C VAL A 11 4.19 1.57 8.75
N LEU A 12 3.99 0.26 8.94
CA LEU A 12 2.71 -0.29 9.39
C LEU A 12 2.34 0.21 10.78
N LYS A 13 3.29 0.27 11.72
CA LYS A 13 3.06 0.81 13.06
C LYS A 13 2.63 2.27 13.02
N ALA A 14 3.25 3.09 12.16
CA ALA A 14 2.86 4.48 12.00
C ALA A 14 1.44 4.63 11.41
N ALA A 15 1.03 3.69 10.54
CA ALA A 15 -0.29 3.70 9.90
C ALA A 15 -1.45 3.51 10.89
N GLU A 16 -1.19 2.88 12.04
CA GLU A 16 -2.20 2.64 13.08
C GLU A 16 -2.57 3.88 13.91
N GLY A 17 -1.86 5.01 13.73
CA GLY A 17 -2.21 6.25 14.41
C GLY A 17 -3.42 6.90 13.74
N GLY A 18 -4.62 6.79 14.30
CA GLY A 18 -5.81 7.03 13.47
C GLY A 18 -7.11 6.73 14.17
N GLU A 19 -8.19 7.38 13.75
CA GLU A 19 -9.55 6.85 13.92
C GLU A 19 -10.37 7.10 12.65
N GLY A 20 -11.41 6.28 12.44
CA GLY A 20 -12.34 6.41 11.32
C GLY A 20 -11.67 6.45 9.95
N GLU A 21 -12.10 7.40 9.12
CA GLU A 21 -11.56 7.61 7.77
C GLU A 21 -10.05 7.91 7.79
N ARG A 22 -9.56 8.64 8.79
CA ARG A 22 -8.13 8.96 8.90
C ARG A 22 -7.30 7.69 9.07
N LEU A 23 -7.76 6.74 9.89
CA LEU A 23 -7.12 5.44 10.05
C LEU A 23 -7.11 4.63 8.75
N ARG A 24 -8.26 4.57 8.06
CA ARG A 24 -8.36 3.90 6.75
C ARG A 24 -7.37 4.49 5.74
N ASN A 25 -7.29 5.82 5.67
CA ASN A 25 -6.41 6.53 4.74
C ASN A 25 -4.93 6.27 5.05
N HIS A 26 -4.54 6.29 6.32
CA HIS A 26 -3.18 5.95 6.74
C HIS A 26 -2.79 4.53 6.33
N ARG A 27 -3.68 3.55 6.57
CA ARG A 27 -3.46 2.15 6.15
C ARG A 27 -3.36 2.04 4.63
N CYS A 28 -4.22 2.73 3.89
CA CYS A 28 -4.15 2.77 2.43
C CYS A 28 -2.77 3.24 1.94
N TYR A 29 -2.27 4.37 2.47
CA TYR A 29 -0.97 4.91 2.08
C TYR A 29 0.18 4.00 2.47
N ALA A 30 0.15 3.43 3.66
CA ALA A 30 1.17 2.49 4.12
C ALA A 30 1.27 1.28 3.18
N HIS A 31 0.14 0.70 2.83
CA HIS A 31 0.07 -0.44 1.92
C HIS A 31 0.47 -0.05 0.49
N LEU A 32 0.06 1.12 -0.01
CA LEU A 32 0.47 1.62 -1.32
C LEU A 32 1.99 1.79 -1.40
N TYR A 33 2.61 2.49 -0.45
CA TYR A 33 4.06 2.72 -0.51
C TYR A 33 4.89 1.46 -0.26
N LEU A 34 4.43 0.54 0.59
CA LEU A 34 5.11 -0.75 0.76
C LEU A 34 5.00 -1.62 -0.49
N GLY A 35 3.86 -1.63 -1.17
CA GLY A 35 3.73 -2.38 -2.42
C GLY A 35 4.68 -1.85 -3.49
N LEU A 36 4.72 -0.53 -3.71
CA LEU A 36 5.66 0.12 -4.64
C LEU A 36 7.12 -0.13 -4.25
N TYR A 37 7.44 -0.12 -2.95
CA TYR A 37 8.78 -0.42 -2.47
C TYR A 37 9.19 -1.86 -2.81
N TYR A 38 8.34 -2.84 -2.48
CA TYR A 38 8.66 -4.25 -2.73
C TYR A 38 8.80 -4.54 -4.22
N GLU A 39 7.93 -3.96 -5.04
CA GLU A 39 8.02 -4.03 -6.50
C GLU A 39 9.35 -3.45 -7.01
N ALA A 40 9.73 -2.25 -6.56
CA ALA A 40 11.00 -1.61 -6.93
C ALA A 40 12.23 -2.41 -6.46
N THR A 41 12.09 -3.28 -5.45
CA THR A 41 13.15 -4.16 -4.96
C THR A 41 13.07 -5.60 -5.48
N GLY A 42 12.11 -5.91 -6.36
CA GLY A 42 11.97 -7.22 -7.01
C GLY A 42 11.18 -8.27 -6.23
N ASP A 43 10.50 -7.91 -5.13
CA ASP A 43 9.63 -8.82 -4.37
C ASP A 43 8.15 -8.64 -4.78
N ASP A 44 7.82 -9.14 -5.96
CA ASP A 44 6.47 -9.05 -6.55
C ASP A 44 5.40 -9.73 -5.67
N GLY A 45 5.76 -10.76 -4.90
CA GLY A 45 4.85 -11.44 -3.99
C GLY A 45 4.36 -10.51 -2.88
N LYS A 46 5.29 -9.82 -2.20
CA LYS A 46 4.91 -8.81 -1.21
C LYS A 46 4.30 -7.57 -1.84
N ALA A 47 4.75 -7.18 -3.03
CA ALA A 47 4.16 -6.07 -3.77
C ALA A 47 2.66 -6.30 -3.98
N LYS A 48 2.29 -7.46 -4.55
CA LYS A 48 0.89 -7.85 -4.77
C LYS A 48 0.07 -7.83 -3.48
N GLN A 49 0.59 -8.42 -2.40
CA GLN A 49 -0.11 -8.47 -1.11
C GLN A 49 -0.42 -7.07 -0.56
N HIS A 50 0.57 -6.19 -0.56
CA HIS A 50 0.38 -4.82 -0.07
C HIS A 50 -0.53 -4.01 -1.00
N MET A 51 -0.38 -4.17 -2.31
CA MET A 51 -1.14 -3.39 -3.27
C MET A 51 -2.63 -3.77 -3.30
N LEU A 52 -2.97 -5.04 -3.10
CA LEU A 52 -4.35 -5.48 -2.93
C LEU A 52 -5.01 -4.90 -1.69
N LYS A 53 -4.29 -4.82 -0.56
CA LYS A 53 -4.80 -4.18 0.67
C LYS A 53 -5.08 -2.69 0.46
N ALA A 54 -4.21 -1.99 -0.28
CA ALA A 54 -4.43 -0.58 -0.63
C ALA A 54 -5.61 -0.40 -1.60
N ALA A 55 -5.75 -1.28 -2.59
CA ALA A 55 -6.75 -1.16 -3.64
C ALA A 55 -8.16 -1.64 -3.24
N LYS A 56 -8.26 -2.57 -2.29
CA LYS A 56 -9.50 -3.23 -1.86
C LYS A 56 -9.82 -2.92 -0.39
N ASP A 57 -9.06 -3.47 0.54
CA ASP A 57 -9.38 -3.46 1.98
C ASP A 57 -9.41 -2.06 2.61
N PHE A 58 -8.48 -1.20 2.18
CA PHE A 58 -8.34 0.17 2.67
C PHE A 58 -8.56 1.19 1.57
N ALA A 59 -9.29 0.82 0.51
CA ALA A 59 -9.51 1.67 -0.64
C ALA A 59 -10.01 3.08 -0.26
N MET A 60 -9.50 4.08 -0.97
CA MET A 60 -9.94 5.46 -0.89
C MET A 60 -10.47 5.90 -2.25
N ASP A 61 -11.53 6.72 -2.27
CA ASP A 61 -12.04 7.30 -3.51
C ASP A 61 -11.20 8.48 -4.03
N HIS A 62 -10.19 8.89 -3.26
CA HIS A 62 -9.24 9.93 -3.64
C HIS A 62 -8.20 9.40 -4.64
N TYR A 63 -7.51 10.32 -5.32
CA TYR A 63 -6.54 10.03 -6.37
C TYR A 63 -5.60 8.84 -6.06
N MET A 64 -4.99 8.83 -4.87
CA MET A 64 -4.01 7.79 -4.50
C MET A 64 -4.64 6.41 -4.28
N GLY A 65 -5.89 6.33 -3.84
CA GLY A 65 -6.62 5.05 -3.79
C GLY A 65 -7.01 4.56 -5.19
N ARG A 66 -7.38 5.48 -6.09
CA ARG A 66 -7.61 5.15 -7.52
C ARG A 66 -6.34 4.68 -8.22
N VAL A 67 -5.19 5.27 -7.90
CA VAL A 67 -3.87 4.81 -8.40
C VAL A 67 -3.60 3.37 -7.96
N ALA A 68 -3.85 3.02 -6.70
CA ALA A 68 -3.70 1.63 -6.23
C ALA A 68 -4.61 0.66 -7.02
N GLN A 69 -5.86 1.04 -7.26
CA GLN A 69 -6.81 0.22 -8.03
C GLN A 69 -6.36 0.02 -9.49
N VAL A 70 -5.94 1.11 -10.16
CA VAL A 70 -5.41 1.04 -11.54
C VAL A 70 -4.15 0.19 -11.58
N HIS A 71 -3.27 0.34 -10.59
CA HIS A 71 -2.03 -0.44 -10.52
C HIS A 71 -2.32 -1.94 -10.43
N VAL A 72 -3.18 -2.38 -9.48
CA VAL A 72 -3.56 -3.79 -9.35
C VAL A 72 -4.17 -4.32 -10.65
N LYS A 73 -5.06 -3.54 -11.28
CA LYS A 73 -5.70 -3.91 -12.55
C LYS A 73 -4.70 -4.08 -13.69
N LEU A 74 -3.76 -3.15 -13.85
CA LEU A 74 -2.74 -3.22 -14.91
C LEU A 74 -1.74 -4.36 -14.70
N ARG A 75 -1.50 -4.77 -13.44
CA ARG A 75 -0.67 -5.92 -13.10
C ARG A 75 -1.40 -7.28 -13.25
N GLY A 76 -2.71 -7.29 -13.48
CA GLY A 76 -3.52 -8.52 -13.46
C GLY A 76 -3.57 -9.17 -12.08
N TRP A 77 -3.56 -8.34 -11.02
CA TRP A 77 -3.55 -8.82 -9.64
C TRP A 77 -4.93 -8.86 -9.01
N ASP A 78 -5.94 -8.29 -9.66
CA ASP A 78 -7.33 -8.21 -9.21
C ASP A 78 -8.19 -9.42 -9.60
N GLU A 79 -7.68 -10.31 -10.46
CA GLU A 79 -8.26 -11.59 -10.88
C GLU A 79 -8.26 -12.67 -9.79
#